data_AF-A0A6M1LHD0-F1
#
_entry.id   AF-A0A6M1LHD0-F1
#
_cell.length_a   1.000
_cell.length_b   1.000
_cell.length_c   1.000
_cell.angle_alpha   90.00
_cell.angle_beta   90.00
_cell.angle_gamma   90.00
#
_symmetry.space_group_name_H-M   'P 1'
#
loop_
_entity.id
_entity.type
_entity.pdbx_description
1 polymer ?
#
loop_
_entity_poly.entity_id
_entity_poly.type
_entity_poly.pdbx_seq_one_letter_code
_entity_poly.pdbx_strand_id
1 'polypeptide(L)'
;MAAAEDTPPGFAPEFFDSASGGQEPPELALRRFATDLDATARDNPAWVIDTAGGRPVRLSPRRDGIIAFESLGVHGTVTLSAGATGWVCVTATIDGAVAFAAYAERVWEDCDLYPPASPGRAMQENAPGTLGRRRRHLSLSARAWPQLAPLANPEGWVLLRWAED
;
A
#
# COMPACT_ATOMS: atom_id res chain seq x y z
N MET A 1 -6.32 -26.10 0.77
CA MET A 1 -6.51 -25.02 -0.21
C MET A 1 -5.59 -23.88 0.21
N ALA A 2 -4.48 -23.64 -0.49
CA ALA A 2 -3.70 -22.44 -0.28
C ALA A 2 -4.53 -21.26 -0.79
N ALA A 3 -4.77 -20.27 0.06
CA ALA A 3 -5.53 -19.08 -0.31
C ALA A 3 -4.76 -18.33 -1.42
N ALA A 4 -5.48 -17.85 -2.43
CA ALA A 4 -4.92 -17.00 -3.49
C ALA A 4 -4.28 -15.68 -2.96
N GLU A 5 -4.43 -15.42 -1.66
CA GLU A 5 -3.90 -14.26 -0.93
C GLU A 5 -2.36 -14.24 -0.88
N ASP A 6 -1.68 -15.38 -1.07
CA ASP A 6 -0.23 -15.51 -0.90
C ASP A 6 0.54 -15.74 -2.22
N THR A 7 -0.14 -15.60 -3.37
CA THR A 7 0.53 -15.74 -4.67
C THR A 7 1.09 -14.39 -5.12
N PRO A 8 2.42 -14.25 -5.30
CA PRO A 8 3.00 -12.99 -5.76
C PRO A 8 2.57 -12.67 -7.21
N PRO A 9 2.71 -11.41 -7.66
CA PRO A 9 2.56 -11.06 -9.06
C PRO A 9 3.42 -11.94 -9.98
N GLY A 10 2.94 -12.19 -11.20
CA GLY A 10 3.61 -13.04 -12.19
C GLY A 10 4.89 -12.46 -12.79
N PHE A 11 5.46 -11.41 -12.19
CA PHE A 11 6.66 -10.70 -12.61
C PHE A 11 7.53 -10.34 -11.40
N ALA A 12 8.80 -10.05 -11.64
CA ALA A 12 9.72 -9.65 -10.59
C ALA A 12 9.48 -8.19 -10.18
N PRO A 13 9.61 -7.85 -8.89
CA PRO A 13 9.53 -6.47 -8.44
C PRO A 13 10.75 -5.67 -8.91
N GLU A 14 10.58 -4.36 -9.03
CA GLU A 14 11.66 -3.42 -9.29
C GLU A 14 11.84 -2.47 -8.10
N PHE A 15 13.06 -2.43 -7.57
CA PHE A 15 13.44 -1.49 -6.50
C PHE A 15 14.58 -0.62 -7.01
N PHE A 16 14.27 0.51 -7.63
CA PHE A 16 15.28 1.41 -8.17
C PHE A 16 15.37 2.68 -7.31
N ASP A 17 16.55 2.93 -6.73
CA ASP A 17 16.82 4.14 -5.95
C ASP A 17 17.57 5.16 -6.80
N SER A 18 16.94 6.32 -7.04
CA SER A 18 17.54 7.42 -7.79
C SER A 18 18.74 8.04 -7.08
N ALA A 19 18.81 7.95 -5.75
CA ALA A 19 19.94 8.48 -4.97
C ALA A 19 21.19 7.61 -5.11
N SER A 20 21.04 6.30 -5.26
CA SER A 20 22.14 5.36 -5.47
C SER A 20 22.41 5.07 -6.96
N GLY A 21 21.46 5.38 -7.84
CA GLY A 21 21.54 5.10 -9.27
C GLY A 21 21.47 3.61 -9.62
N GLY A 22 20.94 2.78 -8.71
CA GLY A 22 20.99 1.33 -8.84
C GLY A 22 19.78 0.59 -8.27
N GLN A 23 19.74 -0.71 -8.55
CA GLN A 23 18.77 -1.64 -7.98
C GLN A 23 19.08 -1.89 -6.49
N GLU A 24 18.05 -1.86 -5.66
CA GLU A 24 18.12 -2.17 -4.24
C GLU A 24 17.74 -3.63 -3.98
N PRO A 25 18.39 -4.31 -3.02
CA PRO A 25 17.98 -5.64 -2.61
C PRO A 25 16.64 -5.58 -1.85
N PRO A 26 15.78 -6.61 -1.96
CA PRO A 26 14.47 -6.67 -1.31
C PRO A 26 14.47 -6.37 0.20
N GLU A 27 15.48 -6.82 0.94
CA GLU A 27 15.58 -6.61 2.38
C GLU A 27 15.81 -5.14 2.73
N LEU A 28 16.56 -4.42 1.89
CA LEU A 28 16.75 -2.98 2.05
C LEU A 28 15.46 -2.23 1.70
N ALA A 29 14.79 -2.63 0.62
CA ALA A 29 13.50 -2.08 0.23
C ALA A 29 12.47 -2.21 1.36
N LEU A 30 12.32 -3.40 1.94
CA LEU A 30 11.42 -3.65 3.08
C LEU A 30 11.71 -2.71 4.26
N ARG A 31 12.99 -2.55 4.65
CA ARG A 31 13.37 -1.66 5.75
C ARG A 31 13.06 -0.20 5.44
N ARG A 32 13.29 0.25 4.20
CA ARG A 32 12.95 1.60 3.76
C ARG A 32 11.44 1.83 3.78
N PHE A 33 10.65 0.89 3.26
CA PHE A 33 9.19 0.95 3.34
C PHE A 33 8.68 1.04 4.79
N ALA A 34 9.22 0.23 5.70
CA ALA A 34 8.85 0.28 7.11
C ALA A 34 9.19 1.64 7.72
N THR A 35 10.39 2.16 7.45
CA THR A 35 10.83 3.48 7.94
C THR A 35 9.94 4.61 7.42
N ASP A 36 9.57 4.53 6.15
CA ASP A 36 8.74 5.53 5.47
C ASP A 36 7.29 5.52 5.95
N LEU A 37 6.74 4.33 6.21
CA LEU A 37 5.39 4.17 6.72
C LEU A 37 5.31 4.66 8.18
N ASP A 38 6.34 4.36 8.98
CA ASP A 38 6.53 4.91 10.33
C ASP A 38 6.60 6.45 10.33
N ALA A 39 7.41 7.03 9.45
CA ALA A 39 7.52 8.48 9.31
C ALA A 39 6.18 9.10 8.89
N THR A 40 5.48 8.46 7.95
CA THR A 40 4.14 8.88 7.51
C THR A 40 3.16 8.91 8.69
N ALA A 41 3.12 7.85 9.50
CA ALA A 41 2.22 7.78 10.65
C ALA A 41 2.60 8.72 11.81
N ARG A 42 3.86 9.17 11.91
CA ARG A 42 4.31 10.14 12.93
C ARG A 42 4.09 11.58 12.49
N ASP A 43 4.54 11.90 11.29
CA ASP A 43 4.67 13.27 10.81
C ASP A 43 3.38 13.73 10.13
N ASN A 44 2.63 12.81 9.51
CA ASN A 44 1.41 13.09 8.77
C ASN A 44 0.32 12.05 9.10
N PRO A 45 -0.11 11.96 10.38
CA PRO A 45 -1.02 10.90 10.83
C PRO A 45 -2.45 11.06 10.31
N ALA A 46 -2.86 12.26 9.92
CA ALA A 46 -4.23 12.55 9.50
C ALA A 46 -4.37 12.43 7.98
N TRP A 47 -5.25 11.54 7.56
CA TRP A 47 -5.56 11.26 6.17
C TRP A 47 -7.07 11.33 5.95
N VAL A 48 -7.48 11.50 4.69
CA VAL A 48 -8.87 11.44 4.27
C VAL A 48 -9.00 10.56 3.05
N ILE A 49 -10.11 9.82 2.96
CA ILE A 49 -10.55 9.11 1.77
C ILE A 49 -11.50 10.05 1.01
N ASP A 50 -10.97 10.77 0.02
CA ASP A 50 -11.73 11.80 -0.72
C ASP A 50 -12.94 11.18 -1.42
N THR A 51 -12.78 9.98 -1.98
CA THR A 51 -13.81 9.26 -2.73
C THR A 51 -14.92 8.68 -1.84
N ALA A 52 -14.73 8.69 -0.52
CA ALA A 52 -15.72 8.25 0.46
C ALA A 52 -16.25 9.43 1.29
N GLY A 53 -16.50 10.57 0.64
CA GLY A 53 -17.05 11.78 1.27
C GLY A 53 -16.10 12.43 2.29
N GLY A 54 -14.79 12.32 2.06
CA GLY A 54 -13.78 12.85 2.99
C GLY A 54 -13.68 12.05 4.29
N ARG A 55 -13.98 10.73 4.25
CA ARG A 55 -13.92 9.86 5.42
C ARG A 55 -12.52 9.94 6.07
N PRO A 56 -12.41 10.30 7.37
CA PRO A 56 -11.13 10.46 8.02
C PRO A 56 -10.47 9.10 8.30
N VAL A 57 -9.16 9.06 8.16
CA VAL A 57 -8.29 7.94 8.54
C VAL A 57 -7.17 8.50 9.39
N ARG A 58 -6.97 7.94 10.59
CA ARG A 58 -5.87 8.31 11.46
C ARG A 58 -4.87 7.18 11.55
N LEU A 59 -3.60 7.48 11.27
CA LEU A 59 -2.50 6.54 11.41
C LEU A 59 -1.81 6.74 12.76
N SER A 60 -1.23 5.67 13.30
CA SER A 60 -0.41 5.73 14.50
C SER A 60 0.65 4.63 14.46
N PRO A 61 1.93 4.97 14.70
CA PRO A 61 2.98 3.97 14.75
C PRO A 61 2.76 3.01 15.92
N ARG A 62 3.07 1.73 15.69
CA ARG A 62 3.18 0.70 16.73
C ARG A 62 4.62 0.20 16.77
N ARG A 63 4.86 -0.87 17.54
CA ARG A 63 6.18 -1.51 17.60
C ARG A 63 6.39 -2.37 16.36
N ASP A 64 7.66 -2.67 16.08
CA ASP A 64 8.08 -3.67 15.09
C ASP A 64 7.64 -3.37 13.64
N GLY A 65 7.55 -2.08 13.27
CA GLY A 65 7.19 -1.66 11.92
C GLY A 65 5.71 -1.85 11.56
N ILE A 66 4.86 -2.02 12.58
CA ILE A 66 3.40 -2.10 12.43
C ILE A 66 2.82 -0.70 12.55
N ILE A 67 1.86 -0.36 11.69
CA ILE A 67 1.07 0.88 11.79
C ILE A 67 -0.36 0.53 12.15
N ALA A 68 -0.91 1.16 13.19
CA ALA A 68 -2.34 1.12 13.43
C ALA A 68 -3.05 2.18 12.58
N PHE A 69 -4.24 1.86 12.10
CA PHE A 69 -5.15 2.83 11.50
C PHE A 69 -6.51 2.80 12.21
N GLU A 70 -7.17 3.95 12.21
CA GLU A 70 -8.52 4.12 12.70
C GLU A 70 -9.35 4.92 11.69
N SER A 71 -10.59 4.52 11.45
CA SER A 71 -11.54 5.29 10.65
C SER A 71 -12.98 5.05 11.09
N LEU A 72 -13.62 6.10 11.61
CA LEU A 72 -15.01 6.06 12.10
C LEU A 72 -15.27 4.90 13.09
N GLY A 73 -14.37 4.71 14.06
CA GLY A 73 -14.47 3.64 15.07
C GLY A 73 -14.06 2.25 14.60
N VAL A 74 -13.70 2.08 13.32
CA VAL A 74 -13.05 0.85 12.82
C VAL A 74 -11.55 0.96 13.06
N HIS A 75 -10.97 -0.06 13.70
CA HIS A 75 -9.54 -0.13 13.98
C HIS A 75 -8.89 -1.28 13.20
N GLY A 76 -7.67 -1.06 12.75
CA GLY A 76 -6.88 -2.11 12.11
C GLY A 76 -5.40 -1.83 12.17
N THR A 77 -4.62 -2.73 11.56
CA THR A 77 -3.17 -2.62 11.47
C THR A 77 -2.68 -2.89 10.06
N VAL A 78 -1.69 -2.14 9.61
CA VAL A 78 -0.90 -2.39 8.41
C VAL A 78 0.44 -2.98 8.83
N THR A 79 0.83 -4.06 8.18
CA THR A 79 2.09 -4.77 8.40
C THR A 79 2.82 -4.92 7.08
N LEU A 80 4.15 -4.93 7.16
CA LEU A 80 5.04 -5.18 6.04
C LEU A 80 5.82 -6.47 6.29
N SER A 81 5.99 -7.27 5.25
CA SER A 81 6.82 -8.48 5.32
C SER A 81 7.57 -8.71 4.01
N ALA A 82 8.61 -9.54 4.07
CA ALA A 82 9.27 -10.04 2.87
C ALA A 82 8.38 -11.11 2.23
N GLY A 83 7.96 -10.87 1.00
CA GLY A 83 7.23 -11.83 0.18
C GLY A 83 8.14 -12.83 -0.50
N ALA A 84 7.53 -13.86 -1.07
CA ALA A 84 8.22 -14.72 -2.02
C ALA A 84 8.77 -13.88 -3.19
N THR A 85 9.87 -14.37 -3.79
CA THR A 85 10.49 -13.79 -5.00
C THR A 85 10.92 -12.32 -4.91
N GLY A 86 11.12 -11.80 -3.69
CA GLY A 86 11.72 -10.48 -3.45
C GLY A 86 10.71 -9.34 -3.32
N TRP A 87 9.41 -9.60 -3.32
CA TRP A 87 8.41 -8.55 -3.11
C TRP A 87 8.36 -8.06 -1.67
N VAL A 88 7.87 -6.84 -1.46
CA VAL A 88 7.43 -6.38 -0.14
C VAL A 88 5.92 -6.58 -0.03
N CYS A 89 5.47 -7.42 0.90
CA CYS A 89 4.05 -7.66 1.13
C CYS A 89 3.50 -6.61 2.10
N VAL A 90 2.38 -6.00 1.73
CA VAL A 90 1.61 -5.05 2.54
C VAL A 90 0.30 -5.73 2.91
N THR A 91 0.04 -5.88 4.21
CA THR A 91 -1.21 -6.50 4.70
C THR A 91 -1.89 -5.58 5.68
N ALA A 92 -3.17 -5.25 5.43
CA ALA A 92 -4.03 -4.58 6.38
C ALA A 92 -5.02 -5.56 7.01
N THR A 93 -5.11 -5.56 8.33
CA THR A 93 -6.00 -6.44 9.10
C THR A 93 -6.99 -5.61 9.93
N ILE A 94 -8.24 -6.05 9.98
CA ILE A 94 -9.31 -5.51 10.82
C ILE A 94 -9.88 -6.68 11.62
N ASP A 95 -9.99 -6.54 12.95
CA ASP A 95 -10.49 -7.59 13.85
C ASP A 95 -9.82 -8.96 13.66
N GLY A 96 -8.52 -8.96 13.35
CA GLY A 96 -7.71 -10.16 13.12
C GLY A 96 -7.90 -10.82 11.75
N ALA A 97 -8.80 -10.33 10.90
CA ALA A 97 -8.98 -10.78 9.53
C ALA A 97 -8.20 -9.90 8.54
N VAL A 98 -7.62 -10.49 7.50
CA VAL A 98 -7.01 -9.75 6.39
C VAL A 98 -8.12 -9.04 5.61
N ALA A 99 -8.08 -7.71 5.62
CA ALA A 99 -9.02 -6.86 4.89
C ALA A 99 -8.43 -6.39 3.55
N PHE A 100 -7.10 -6.32 3.45
CA PHE A 100 -6.40 -5.90 2.25
C PHE A 100 -5.01 -6.53 2.20
N ALA A 101 -4.59 -6.94 1.01
CA ALA A 101 -3.26 -7.44 0.74
C ALA A 101 -2.76 -6.87 -0.59
N ALA A 102 -1.49 -6.47 -0.63
CA ALA A 102 -0.83 -5.97 -1.82
C ALA A 102 0.65 -6.33 -1.82
N TYR A 103 1.25 -6.32 -3.00
CA TYR A 103 2.67 -6.48 -3.23
C TYR A 103 3.23 -5.13 -3.71
N ALA A 104 4.20 -4.60 -2.98
CA ALA A 104 4.78 -3.30 -3.22
C ALA A 104 6.14 -3.41 -3.93
N GLU A 105 6.32 -2.54 -4.91
CA GLU A 105 7.62 -2.23 -5.50
C GLU A 105 7.90 -0.73 -5.43
N ARG A 106 9.14 -0.32 -5.71
CA ARG A 106 9.52 1.09 -5.68
C ARG A 106 10.37 1.42 -6.89
N VAL A 107 9.81 2.21 -7.81
CA VAL A 107 10.56 2.70 -8.97
C VAL A 107 10.77 4.20 -8.77
N TRP A 108 12.03 4.59 -8.59
CA TRP A 108 12.43 5.95 -8.23
C TRP A 108 11.86 6.40 -6.87
N GLU A 109 10.88 7.31 -6.87
CA GLU A 109 10.28 7.90 -5.67
C GLU A 109 8.83 7.44 -5.45
N ASP A 110 8.26 6.74 -6.42
CA ASP A 110 6.88 6.27 -6.42
C ASP A 110 6.84 4.80 -5.99
N CYS A 111 5.83 4.45 -5.20
CA CYS A 111 5.63 3.09 -4.75
C CYS A 111 4.37 2.52 -5.40
N ASP A 112 4.56 1.50 -6.22
CA ASP A 112 3.47 0.83 -6.91
C ASP A 112 3.02 -0.40 -6.13
N LEU A 113 1.71 -0.63 -6.15
CA LEU A 113 1.03 -1.68 -5.43
C LEU A 113 0.29 -2.57 -6.42
N TYR A 114 0.45 -3.88 -6.26
CA TYR A 114 -0.20 -4.89 -7.09
C TYR A 114 -1.03 -5.85 -6.25
N PRO A 115 -2.20 -6.30 -6.74
CA PRO A 115 -2.96 -7.34 -6.06
C PRO A 115 -2.21 -8.69 -6.13
N PRO A 116 -2.54 -9.63 -5.23
CA PRO A 116 -2.10 -11.01 -5.36
C PRO A 116 -2.44 -11.61 -6.73
N ALA A 117 -1.56 -12.48 -7.23
CA ALA A 117 -1.68 -13.15 -8.53
C ALA A 117 -1.86 -12.21 -9.74
N SER A 118 -1.38 -10.96 -9.65
CA SER A 118 -1.46 -10.00 -10.76
C SER A 118 -0.75 -10.54 -12.02
N PRO A 119 -1.43 -10.59 -13.19
CA PRO A 119 -0.94 -11.32 -14.36
C PRO A 119 0.21 -10.64 -15.14
N GLY A 120 0.65 -9.43 -14.75
CA GLY A 120 1.82 -8.79 -15.36
C GLY A 120 1.66 -7.30 -15.66
N ARG A 121 2.77 -6.62 -15.94
CA ARG A 121 2.82 -5.21 -16.39
C ARG A 121 2.19 -4.98 -17.79
N ALA A 122 1.78 -6.04 -18.49
CA ALA A 122 1.48 -6.02 -19.93
C ALA A 122 0.07 -5.53 -20.33
N MET A 123 -0.71 -4.87 -19.46
CA MET A 123 -2.04 -4.38 -19.85
C MET A 123 -2.51 -3.04 -19.24
N GLN A 124 -1.74 -2.40 -18.38
CA GLN A 124 -2.06 -1.08 -17.84
C GLN A 124 -0.78 -0.26 -17.72
N GLU A 125 -0.73 0.92 -18.35
CA GLU A 125 0.42 1.84 -18.25
C GLU A 125 0.68 2.30 -16.80
N ASN A 126 -0.30 2.14 -15.92
CA ASN A 126 -0.23 2.50 -14.50
C ASN A 126 -0.49 1.28 -13.62
N ALA A 127 0.20 1.18 -12.48
CA ALA A 127 -0.10 0.20 -11.45
C ALA A 127 -1.54 0.37 -10.92
N PRO A 128 -2.20 -0.72 -10.47
CA PRO A 128 -3.55 -0.64 -9.94
C PRO A 128 -3.62 0.11 -8.60
N GLY A 129 -2.50 0.25 -7.90
CA GLY A 129 -2.37 1.18 -6.79
C GLY A 129 -1.02 1.89 -6.79
N THR A 130 -1.01 3.14 -6.36
CA THR A 130 0.21 3.96 -6.30
C THR A 130 0.18 4.85 -5.06
N LEU A 131 1.24 4.75 -4.26
CA LEU A 131 1.57 5.72 -3.24
C LEU A 131 2.57 6.70 -3.84
N GLY A 132 2.10 7.92 -4.09
CA GLY A 132 2.89 8.91 -4.82
C GLY A 132 4.06 9.46 -4.02
N ARG A 133 4.94 10.16 -4.74
CA ARG A 133 6.10 10.86 -4.20
C ARG A 133 5.79 11.62 -2.91
N ARG A 134 6.73 11.55 -1.97
CA ARG A 134 6.61 12.12 -0.61
C ARG A 134 5.45 11.55 0.21
N ARG A 135 4.76 10.52 -0.28
CA ARG A 135 3.72 9.75 0.41
C ARG A 135 2.52 10.62 0.82
N ARG A 136 2.15 11.55 -0.07
CA ARG A 136 1.05 12.52 0.16
C ARG A 136 -0.30 12.04 -0.33
N HIS A 137 -0.30 11.14 -1.30
CA HIS A 137 -1.50 10.59 -1.89
C HIS A 137 -1.33 9.08 -2.13
N LEU A 138 -2.43 8.35 -1.98
CA LEU A 138 -2.54 6.93 -2.31
C LEU A 138 -3.76 6.75 -3.21
N SER A 139 -3.56 6.15 -4.38
CA SER A 139 -4.64 5.71 -5.27
C SER A 139 -4.71 4.19 -5.26
N LEU A 140 -5.92 3.63 -5.22
CA LEU A 140 -6.17 2.20 -5.32
C LEU A 140 -7.36 1.92 -6.23
N SER A 141 -7.21 0.99 -7.17
CA SER A 141 -8.29 0.56 -8.06
C SER A 141 -9.19 -0.47 -7.37
N ALA A 142 -10.47 -0.17 -7.26
CA ALA A 142 -11.47 -1.14 -6.79
C ALA A 142 -11.67 -2.30 -7.78
N ARG A 143 -11.24 -2.16 -9.04
CA ARG A 143 -11.22 -3.28 -9.99
C ARG A 143 -10.16 -4.33 -9.61
N ALA A 144 -9.03 -3.88 -9.08
CA ALA A 144 -7.96 -4.75 -8.60
C ALA A 144 -8.22 -5.28 -7.19
N TRP A 145 -8.87 -4.48 -6.35
CA TRP A 145 -9.30 -4.87 -5.00
C TRP A 145 -10.82 -4.65 -4.84
N PRO A 146 -11.66 -5.62 -5.24
CA PRO A 146 -13.12 -5.49 -5.21
C PRO A 146 -13.71 -5.15 -3.84
N GLN A 147 -13.06 -5.55 -2.76
CA GLN A 147 -13.47 -5.21 -1.40
C GLN A 147 -13.43 -3.69 -1.11
N LEU A 148 -12.71 -2.91 -1.91
CA LEU A 148 -12.63 -1.45 -1.80
C LEU A 148 -13.79 -0.73 -2.52
N ALA A 149 -14.62 -1.44 -3.28
CA ALA A 149 -15.73 -0.85 -4.05
C ALA A 149 -16.64 0.10 -3.24
N PRO A 150 -16.97 -0.17 -1.95
CA PRO A 150 -17.78 0.76 -1.14
C PRO A 150 -17.14 2.13 -0.88
N LEU A 151 -15.82 2.26 -1.08
CA LEU A 151 -15.05 3.49 -0.87
C LEU A 151 -14.68 4.19 -2.19
N ALA A 152 -15.01 3.58 -3.32
CA ALA A 152 -14.58 4.02 -4.63
C ALA A 152 -15.52 5.09 -5.21
N ASN A 153 -14.95 5.98 -6.03
CA ASN A 153 -15.71 6.91 -6.85
C ASN A 153 -16.40 6.17 -8.03
N PRO A 154 -17.23 6.85 -8.85
CA PRO A 154 -17.88 6.24 -10.01
C PRO A 154 -16.92 5.65 -11.06
N GLU A 155 -15.65 6.06 -11.07
CA GLU A 155 -14.61 5.54 -11.97
C GLU A 155 -13.92 4.29 -11.41
N GLY A 156 -14.26 3.87 -10.19
CA GLY A 156 -13.69 2.69 -9.54
C GLY A 156 -12.35 2.94 -8.84
N TRP A 157 -12.05 4.18 -8.45
CA TRP A 157 -10.85 4.55 -7.70
C TRP A 157 -11.16 4.92 -6.26
N VAL A 158 -10.30 4.47 -5.35
CA VAL A 158 -10.21 4.97 -3.98
C VAL A 158 -9.01 5.90 -3.90
N LEU A 159 -9.25 7.15 -3.48
CA LEU A 159 -8.20 8.17 -3.37
C LEU A 159 -8.08 8.60 -1.92
N LEU A 160 -6.86 8.51 -1.40
CA LEU A 160 -6.50 8.99 -0.09
C LEU A 160 -5.43 10.07 -0.21
N ARG A 161 -5.46 11.02 0.70
CA ARG A 161 -4.42 12.05 0.85
C ARG A 161 -4.28 12.47 2.30
N TRP A 162 -3.23 13.23 2.60
CA TRP A 162 -3.14 13.94 3.86
C TRP A 162 -4.34 14.87 4.05
N ALA A 163 -4.86 14.90 5.27
CA ALA A 163 -5.71 15.99 5.69
C ALA A 163 -4.82 17.25 5.73
N GLU A 164 -5.21 18.29 5.01
CA GLU A 164 -4.63 19.61 5.21
C GLU A 164 -5.32 20.22 6.43
N ASP A 165 -4.54 20.76 7.37
CA ASP A 165 -5.04 21.50 8.54
C ASP A 165 -5.73 22.81 8.14
#